data_AF-A0A937ZSU5-F1
#
_entry.id   AF-A0A937ZSU5-F1
#
_cell.length_a   1.000
_cell.length_b   1.000
_cell.length_c   1.000
_cell.angle_alpha   90.00
_cell.angle_beta   90.00
_cell.angle_gamma   90.00
#
_symmetry.space_group_name_H-M   'P 1'
#
loop_
_entity.id
_entity.type
_entity.pdbx_description
1 polymer ?
#
loop_
_entity_poly.entity_id
_entity_poly.type
_entity_poly.pdbx_seq_one_letter_code
_entity_poly.pdbx_strand_id
1 'polypeptide(L)'
;FFIRFLPGGTSTPHEHFGMEEFYVIEGTVIDHDGVAYKAGHFVSIGPGTKHFSHSPDGALIVAWLTDNNRVLEAGEKLSFGEPKGWSLATPHFKPAA
;
A
#
# COMPACT_ATOMS: atom_id res chain seq x y z
N PHE A 1 1.46 -0.84 -12.61
CA PHE A 1 1.69 -2.30 -12.72
C PHE A 1 0.72 -3.03 -11.80
N PHE A 2 0.56 -4.36 -11.96
CA PHE A 2 -0.29 -5.18 -11.08
C PHE A 2 0.57 -5.93 -10.06
N ILE A 3 0.08 -6.06 -8.84
CA ILE A 3 0.66 -6.93 -7.81
C ILE A 3 -0.42 -7.92 -7.35
N ARG A 4 -0.09 -9.21 -7.37
CA ARG A 4 -0.89 -10.25 -6.75
C ARG A 4 -0.21 -10.72 -5.46
N PHE A 5 -0.84 -10.43 -4.34
CA PHE A 5 -0.51 -11.07 -3.07
C PHE A 5 -1.18 -12.43 -3.04
N LEU A 6 -0.38 -13.49 -2.95
CA LEU A 6 -0.90 -14.80 -2.55
C LEU A 6 -1.32 -14.76 -1.06
N PRO A 7 -2.19 -15.68 -0.59
CA PRO A 7 -2.50 -15.79 0.84
C PRO A 7 -1.23 -15.91 1.68
N GLY A 8 -1.14 -15.11 2.74
CA GLY A 8 0.06 -14.96 3.58
C GLY A 8 1.21 -14.18 2.94
N GLY A 9 1.00 -13.59 1.75
CA GLY A 9 2.02 -12.83 1.03
C GLY A 9 2.34 -11.50 1.69
N THR A 10 3.61 -11.12 1.64
CA THR A 10 4.16 -9.90 2.26
C THR A 10 5.14 -9.25 1.30
N SER A 11 5.10 -7.92 1.17
CA SER A 11 6.11 -7.17 0.45
C SER A 11 7.37 -7.03 1.30
N THR A 12 8.53 -6.93 0.67
CA THR A 12 9.76 -6.56 1.37
C THR A 12 9.61 -5.14 1.95
N PRO A 13 10.06 -4.86 3.18
CA PRO A 13 10.12 -3.50 3.71
C PRO A 13 10.91 -2.58 2.80
N HIS A 14 10.34 -1.42 2.47
CA HIS A 14 10.92 -0.48 1.52
C HIS A 14 10.60 0.96 1.86
N GLU A 15 11.41 1.87 1.33
CA GLU A 15 11.22 3.31 1.30
C GLU A 15 10.76 3.76 -0.08
N HIS A 16 9.74 4.60 -0.15
CA HIS A 16 9.31 5.25 -1.38
C HIS A 16 10.08 6.54 -1.61
N PHE A 17 10.75 6.70 -2.76
CA PHE A 17 11.33 7.98 -3.16
C PHE A 17 10.32 8.89 -3.88
N GLY A 18 9.24 8.31 -4.38
CA GLY A 18 8.12 9.01 -5.03
C GLY A 18 6.80 8.76 -4.31
N MET A 19 5.70 9.19 -4.92
CA MET A 19 4.36 8.80 -4.50
C MET A 19 4.09 7.38 -4.99
N GLU A 20 3.52 6.54 -4.13
CA GLU A 20 2.81 5.34 -4.53
C GLU A 20 1.32 5.61 -4.44
N GLU A 21 0.59 5.22 -5.47
CA GLU A 21 -0.86 5.18 -5.40
C GLU A 21 -1.34 3.84 -5.92
N PHE A 22 -2.32 3.25 -5.23
CA PHE A 22 -2.87 1.96 -5.62
C PHE A 22 -4.36 1.85 -5.37
N TYR A 23 -4.98 0.99 -6.18
CA TYR A 23 -6.38 0.60 -6.03
C TYR A 23 -6.47 -0.90 -5.75
N VAL A 24 -7.23 -1.25 -4.72
CA VAL A 24 -7.47 -2.66 -4.37
C VAL A 24 -8.61 -3.19 -5.24
N ILE A 25 -8.28 -4.14 -6.10
CA ILE A 25 -9.24 -4.78 -7.03
C ILE A 25 -9.95 -5.93 -6.32
N GLU A 26 -9.19 -6.78 -5.62
CA GLU A 26 -9.70 -7.95 -4.90
C GLU A 26 -8.97 -8.10 -3.56
N GLY A 27 -9.68 -8.67 -2.57
CA GLY A 27 -9.08 -9.04 -1.29
C GLY A 27 -8.81 -7.85 -0.36
N THR A 28 -7.80 -8.02 0.50
CA THR A 28 -7.40 -7.02 1.50
C THR A 28 -5.88 -6.93 1.60
N VAL A 29 -5.35 -5.72 1.54
CA VAL A 29 -3.94 -5.40 1.85
C VAL A 29 -3.90 -4.70 3.20
N ILE A 30 -3.01 -5.13 4.08
CA ILE A 30 -2.81 -4.56 5.41
C ILE A 30 -1.40 -3.97 5.46
N ASP A 31 -1.28 -2.70 5.82
CA ASP A 31 0.03 -2.06 5.99
C ASP A 31 0.59 -2.32 7.40
N HIS A 32 1.86 -1.97 7.62
CA HIS A 32 2.59 -2.24 8.87
C HIS A 32 1.97 -1.60 10.12
N ASP A 33 1.13 -0.58 9.96
CA ASP A 33 0.39 0.07 11.06
C ASP A 33 -0.92 -0.66 11.40
N GLY A 34 -1.28 -1.70 10.64
CA GLY A 34 -2.49 -2.48 10.80
C GLY A 34 -3.71 -1.93 10.04
N VAL A 35 -3.57 -0.83 9.29
CA VAL A 35 -4.67 -0.32 8.46
C VAL A 35 -4.95 -1.29 7.32
N ALA A 36 -6.22 -1.71 7.20
CA ALA A 36 -6.67 -2.63 6.17
C ALA A 36 -7.33 -1.89 5.00
N TYR A 37 -6.74 -2.02 3.82
CA TYR A 37 -7.25 -1.55 2.54
C TYR A 37 -7.98 -2.68 1.81
N LYS A 38 -9.27 -2.49 1.56
CA LYS A 38 -10.17 -3.51 1.01
C LYS A 38 -10.48 -3.21 -0.44
N ALA A 39 -10.95 -4.23 -1.18
CA ALA A 39 -11.46 -4.06 -2.53
C ALA A 39 -12.36 -2.80 -2.66
N GLY A 40 -12.07 -1.96 -3.64
CA GLY A 40 -12.74 -0.67 -3.83
C GLY A 40 -12.03 0.53 -3.19
N HIS A 41 -11.04 0.32 -2.32
CA HIS A 41 -10.25 1.41 -1.75
C HIS A 41 -9.19 1.89 -2.73
N PHE A 42 -9.08 3.20 -2.86
CA PHE A 42 -7.95 3.90 -3.47
C PHE A 42 -7.06 4.43 -2.35
N VAL A 43 -5.75 4.30 -2.47
CA VAL A 43 -4.78 4.66 -1.42
C VAL A 43 -3.63 5.44 -2.04
N SER A 44 -3.19 6.52 -1.39
CA SER A 44 -2.00 7.29 -1.75
C SER A 44 -1.00 7.27 -0.59
N ILE A 45 0.26 6.98 -0.90
CA ILE A 45 1.37 6.85 0.06
C ILE A 45 2.50 7.76 -0.40
N GLY A 46 2.87 8.72 0.44
CA GLY A 46 3.81 9.78 0.11
C GLY A 46 5.28 9.34 0.02
N PRO A 47 6.14 10.17 -0.62
CA PRO A 47 7.60 10.01 -0.54
C PRO A 47 8.12 10.02 0.90
N GLY A 48 9.19 9.27 1.16
CA GLY A 48 9.83 9.16 2.48
C GLY A 48 9.11 8.21 3.46
N THR A 49 8.00 7.62 3.03
CA THR A 49 7.35 6.53 3.76
C THR A 49 8.23 5.28 3.69
N LYS A 50 8.29 4.55 4.80
CA LYS A 50 9.09 3.34 5.05
C LYS A 50 8.14 2.30 5.61
N HIS A 51 7.75 1.33 4.79
CA HIS A 51 6.64 0.45 5.15
C HIS A 51 6.77 -0.93 4.50
N PHE A 52 5.85 -1.82 4.88
CA PHE A 52 5.59 -3.06 4.16
C PHE A 52 4.10 -3.36 4.23
N SER A 53 3.60 -4.02 3.21
CA SER A 53 2.22 -4.49 3.13
C SER A 53 2.17 -6.01 3.19
N HIS A 54 1.13 -6.57 3.80
CA HIS A 54 0.87 -8.00 3.81
C HIS A 54 -0.61 -8.29 3.55
N SER A 55 -0.91 -9.53 3.16
CA SER A 55 -2.27 -9.96 2.86
C SER A 55 -2.51 -11.39 3.37
N PRO A 56 -3.24 -11.55 4.50
CA PRO A 56 -3.53 -12.87 5.06
C PRO A 56 -4.30 -13.76 4.07
N ASP A 57 -5.33 -13.21 3.42
CA ASP A 57 -6.23 -13.95 2.53
C ASP A 57 -5.93 -13.78 1.03
N GLY A 58 -4.90 -12.99 0.70
CA GLY A 58 -4.54 -12.62 -0.66
C GLY A 58 -5.25 -11.37 -1.16
N ALA A 59 -4.66 -10.74 -2.17
CA ALA A 59 -5.16 -9.52 -2.78
C ALA A 59 -4.66 -9.35 -4.22
N LEU A 60 -5.42 -8.59 -5.00
CA LEU A 60 -4.98 -8.06 -6.29
C LEU A 60 -5.07 -6.54 -6.23
N ILE A 61 -3.96 -5.88 -6.53
CA ILE A 61 -3.92 -4.41 -6.63
C ILE A 61 -3.35 -3.97 -7.98
N VAL A 62 -3.75 -2.78 -8.40
CA VAL A 62 -3.04 -2.01 -9.43
C VAL A 62 -2.36 -0.84 -8.74
N ALA A 63 -1.05 -0.72 -8.91
CA ALA A 63 -0.22 0.29 -8.28
C ALA A 63 0.56 1.08 -9.35
N TRP A 64 0.85 2.34 -9.06
CA TRP A 64 1.70 3.19 -9.88
C TRP A 64 2.59 4.01 -8.95
N LEU A 65 3.83 4.19 -9.38
CA LEU A 65 4.88 4.87 -8.63
C LEU A 65 5.36 6.05 -9.47
N THR A 66 5.58 7.20 -8.84
CA THR A 66 6.17 8.36 -9.53
C THR A 66 7.70 8.35 -9.51
N ASP A 67 8.32 7.49 -8.70
CA ASP A 67 9.77 7.26 -8.62
C ASP A 67 10.05 5.84 -8.10
N ASN A 68 11.31 5.46 -7.91
CA ASN A 68 11.73 4.14 -7.45
C ASN A 68 11.54 3.93 -5.95
N ASN A 69 11.63 2.65 -5.54
CA ASN A 69 11.65 2.23 -4.14
C ASN A 69 13.03 1.71 -3.75
N ARG A 70 13.43 1.95 -2.50
CA ARG A 70 14.64 1.38 -1.90
C ARG A 70 14.25 0.31 -0.88
N VAL A 71 14.80 -0.88 -0.99
CA VAL A 71 14.63 -1.92 0.04
C VAL A 71 15.32 -1.47 1.34
N LEU A 72 14.65 -1.65 2.47
CA LEU A 72 15.21 -1.32 3.78
C LEU A 72 16.16 -2.41 4.28
N GLU A 73 17.22 -1.98 4.95
CA GLU A 73 18.11 -2.87 5.70
C GLU A 73 17.48 -3.29 7.03
N ALA A 74 17.98 -4.40 7.58
CA ALA A 74 17.52 -4.90 8.87
C ALA A 74 17.72 -3.86 9.99
N GLY A 75 16.66 -3.55 10.73
CA GLY A 75 16.68 -2.61 11.85
C GLY A 75 16.39 -1.15 11.50
N GLU A 76 16.20 -0.82 10.21
CA GLU A 76 15.66 0.50 9.83
C GLU A 76 14.22 0.66 10.37
N LYS A 77 13.90 1.88 10.83
CA LYS A 77 12.58 2.20 11.37
C LYS A 77 11.56 2.41 10.25
N LEU A 78 10.38 1.81 10.41
CA LEU A 78 9.21 2.08 9.59
C LEU A 78 8.59 3.44 9.97
N SER A 79 7.96 4.10 9.02
CA SER A 79 7.37 5.44 9.20
C SER A 79 6.49 5.81 8.00
N PHE A 80 5.46 6.63 8.20
CA PHE A 80 4.70 7.22 7.09
C PHE A 80 5.12 8.64 6.69
N GLY A 81 6.36 9.06 7.02
CA GLY A 81 6.78 10.45 6.82
C GLY A 81 5.98 11.46 7.66
N GLU A 82 6.37 12.74 7.64
CA GLU A 82 5.62 13.85 8.23
C GLU A 82 5.43 14.97 7.19
N PRO A 83 4.24 15.60 7.10
CA PRO A 83 3.04 15.27 7.87
C PRO A 83 2.46 13.92 7.45
N LYS A 84 1.76 13.25 8.37
CA LYS A 84 1.07 11.94 8.22
C LYS A 84 -0.01 11.86 7.10
N GLY A 85 0.09 12.63 6.03
CA GLY A 85 -0.83 12.60 4.90
C GLY A 85 -0.37 11.56 3.87
N TRP A 86 -1.21 10.76 3.23
CA TRP A 86 -2.67 10.71 3.18
C TRP A 86 -3.06 9.27 2.80
N SER A 87 -3.08 8.31 3.74
CA SER A 87 -3.79 7.05 3.48
C SER A 87 -5.30 7.29 3.55
N LEU A 88 -5.83 8.12 2.65
CA LEU A 88 -7.25 8.26 2.44
C LEU A 88 -7.69 7.02 1.66
N ALA A 89 -7.94 5.94 2.37
CA ALA A 89 -8.74 4.85 1.85
C ALA A 89 -10.17 5.38 1.67
N THR A 90 -10.43 6.08 0.57
CA THR A 90 -11.77 6.58 0.28
C THR A 90 -12.62 5.44 -0.25
N PRO A 91 -13.73 5.08 0.42
CA PRO A 91 -14.68 4.14 -0.16
C PRO A 91 -15.53 4.87 -1.20
N HIS A 92 -15.07 5.00 -2.45
CA HIS A 92 -15.86 5.67 -3.50
C HIS A 92 -15.76 5.00 -4.88
N PHE A 93 -16.65 4.03 -5.14
CA PHE A 93 -17.62 4.07 -6.25
C PHE A 93 -18.67 2.95 -6.02
N LYS A 94 -19.90 3.29 -5.60
CA LYS A 94 -21.03 2.42 -5.92
C LYS A 94 -21.38 2.74 -7.38
N PRO A 95 -21.37 1.78 -8.32
CA PRO A 95 -21.96 2.05 -9.62
C PRO A 95 -23.41 2.49 -9.40
N ALA A 96 -23.84 3.53 -10.13
CA ALA A 96 -25.25 3.88 -10.16
C ALA A 96 -26.07 2.64 -10.57
N ALA A 97 -27.24 2.50 -9.93
CA ALA A 97 -28.16 1.39 -10.11
C ALA A 97 -28.55 1.14 -11.58
#